data_AF-A0A822EJP7-F1
#
_entry.id   AF-A0A822EJP7-F1
#
_cell.length_a   1.000
_cell.length_b   1.000
_cell.length_c   1.000
_cell.angle_alpha   90.00
_cell.angle_beta   90.00
_cell.angle_gamma   90.00
#
_symmetry.space_group_name_H-M   'P 1'
#
loop_
_entity.id
_entity.type
_entity.pdbx_description
1 polymer ?
#
loop_
_entity_poly.entity_id
_entity_poly.type
_entity_poly.pdbx_seq_one_letter_code
_entity_poly.pdbx_strand_id
1 'polypeptide(L)'
;MKKTKGGLMFFNNFLATSRNREISLENFARPAIRNPTSVGILFVMNIDTAIYTNSSTPFAEVSKVGYYKDQEEEILFTTHEIFRIDRVERIHDNQCDRLYEVTLTIVGNDNHELNTLTAHI
;
A
#
# COMPACT_ATOMS: atom_id res chain seq x y z
N MET A 1 -15.75 3.91 8.39
CA MET A 1 -14.63 3.05 7.94
C MET A 1 -14.66 1.61 8.50
N LYS A 2 -15.63 1.19 9.33
CA LYS A 2 -15.72 -0.23 9.79
C LYS A 2 -15.98 -1.26 8.67
N LYS A 3 -16.52 -0.84 7.52
CA LYS A 3 -16.87 -1.74 6.40
C LYS A 3 -15.69 -2.15 5.51
N THR A 4 -14.53 -1.51 5.60
CA THR A 4 -13.38 -1.77 4.73
C THR A 4 -12.32 -2.69 5.35
N LYS A 5 -12.32 -2.85 6.68
CA LYS A 5 -11.41 -3.78 7.36
C LYS A 5 -11.72 -5.23 6.95
N GLY A 6 -10.68 -5.98 6.60
CA GLY A 6 -10.78 -7.33 6.05
C GLY A 6 -11.12 -7.36 4.55
N GLY A 7 -11.41 -6.21 3.93
CA GLY A 7 -11.60 -6.12 2.49
C GLY A 7 -10.28 -6.33 1.73
N LEU A 8 -10.40 -6.73 0.47
CA LEU A 8 -9.27 -6.86 -0.44
C LEU A 8 -9.13 -5.60 -1.31
N MET A 9 -7.90 -5.23 -1.61
CA MET A 9 -7.54 -4.15 -2.52
C MET A 9 -6.46 -4.67 -3.48
N PHE A 10 -6.56 -4.31 -4.75
CA PHE A 10 -5.51 -4.59 -5.72
C PHE A 10 -5.13 -3.33 -6.47
N PHE A 11 -3.92 -3.32 -7.00
CA PHE A 11 -3.42 -2.24 -7.83
C PHE A 11 -3.17 -2.76 -9.24
N ASN A 12 -3.75 -2.09 -10.24
CA ASN A 12 -3.62 -2.48 -11.66
C ASN A 12 -2.43 -1.81 -12.37
N ASN A 13 -1.53 -1.19 -11.61
CA ASN A 13 -0.35 -0.52 -12.12
C ASN A 13 0.83 -0.89 -11.24
N PHE A 14 2.05 -0.70 -11.76
CA PHE A 14 3.27 -0.79 -10.95
C PHE A 14 3.16 0.15 -9.74
N LEU A 15 3.61 -0.31 -8.59
CA LEU A 15 3.65 0.51 -7.37
C LEU A 15 5.09 0.87 -7.06
N ALA A 16 5.41 2.15 -7.25
CA ALA A 16 6.59 2.74 -6.66
C ALA A 16 6.29 3.01 -5.18
N THR A 17 7.08 2.40 -4.30
CA THR A 17 6.92 2.49 -2.85
C THR A 17 8.27 2.77 -2.21
N SER A 18 8.27 3.21 -0.95
CA SER A 18 9.51 3.50 -0.22
C SER A 18 9.52 2.73 1.09
N ARG A 19 10.70 2.22 1.50
CA ARG A 19 10.91 1.76 2.88
C ARG A 19 10.89 2.92 3.89
N ASN A 20 11.19 4.13 3.44
CA ASN A 20 11.18 5.32 4.26
C ASN A 20 9.79 5.95 4.26
N ARG A 21 9.07 5.73 5.35
CA ARG A 21 7.71 6.25 5.57
C ARG A 21 7.58 7.75 5.29
N GLU A 22 8.57 8.55 5.67
CA GLU A 22 8.50 10.00 5.57
C GLU A 22 8.51 10.48 4.13
N ILE A 23 9.11 9.72 3.21
CA ILE A 23 9.09 10.03 1.78
C ILE A 23 7.67 9.93 1.25
N SER A 24 6.99 8.81 1.50
CA SER A 24 5.60 8.63 1.08
C SER A 24 4.64 9.61 1.78
N LEU A 25 4.89 9.91 3.06
CA LEU A 25 4.04 10.82 3.83
C LEU A 25 4.21 12.28 3.42
N GLU A 26 5.43 12.82 3.52
CA GLU A 26 5.70 14.25 3.40
C GLU A 26 5.71 14.73 1.95
N ASN A 27 6.10 13.86 1.00
CA ASN A 27 6.18 14.25 -0.42
C ASN A 27 4.91 13.94 -1.22
N PHE A 28 4.05 13.02 -0.74
CA PHE A 28 2.86 12.58 -1.51
C PHE A 28 1.55 12.68 -0.72
N ALA A 29 1.41 11.95 0.39
CA ALA A 29 0.14 11.87 1.11
C ALA A 29 -0.28 13.21 1.74
N ARG A 30 0.65 13.91 2.41
CA ARG A 30 0.39 15.21 3.03
C ARG A 30 0.15 16.30 1.98
N PRO A 31 0.96 16.47 0.91
CA PRO A 31 0.68 17.46 -0.13
C PRO A 31 -0.68 17.29 -0.81
N ALA A 32 -1.21 16.05 -0.91
CA ALA A 32 -2.53 15.81 -1.50
C ALA A 32 -3.66 16.57 -0.79
N ILE A 33 -3.53 16.84 0.52
CA ILE A 33 -4.57 17.56 1.28
C ILE A 33 -4.61 19.07 0.97
N ARG A 34 -3.60 19.62 0.27
CA ARG A 34 -3.60 21.01 -0.19
C ARG A 34 -4.78 21.28 -1.12
N ASN A 35 -5.23 20.28 -1.87
CA ASN A 35 -6.51 20.34 -2.56
C ASN A 35 -7.66 20.14 -1.54
N PRO A 36 -8.56 21.13 -1.37
CA PRO A 36 -9.67 21.04 -0.41
C PRO A 36 -10.65 19.89 -0.65
N THR A 37 -10.69 19.32 -1.85
CA THR A 37 -11.61 18.21 -2.19
C THR A 37 -10.95 16.83 -2.15
N SER A 38 -9.63 16.77 -1.93
CA SER A 38 -8.88 15.50 -1.84
C SER A 38 -8.80 14.97 -0.41
N VAL A 39 -8.39 13.72 -0.28
CA VAL A 39 -7.90 13.14 0.99
C VAL A 39 -6.48 12.62 0.77
N GLY A 40 -5.64 12.76 1.79
CA GLY A 40 -4.29 12.20 1.81
C GLY A 40 -4.35 10.78 2.35
N ILE A 41 -3.73 9.84 1.64
CA ILE A 41 -3.67 8.44 2.04
C ILE A 41 -2.21 8.00 2.03
N LEU A 42 -1.74 7.50 3.17
CA LEU A 42 -0.48 6.79 3.30
C LEU A 42 -0.78 5.29 3.38
N PHE A 43 -0.36 4.54 2.37
CA PHE A 43 -0.40 3.08 2.43
C PHE A 43 0.84 2.55 3.14
N VAL A 44 0.64 1.74 4.17
CA VAL A 44 1.71 1.05 4.91
C VAL A 44 1.57 -0.44 4.65
N MET A 45 2.54 -1.00 3.92
CA MET A 45 2.52 -2.38 3.44
C MET A 45 3.41 -3.27 4.30
N ASN A 46 2.81 -4.24 4.99
CA ASN A 46 3.52 -5.25 5.76
C ASN A 46 3.77 -6.48 4.88
N ILE A 47 5.03 -6.69 4.51
CA ILE A 47 5.47 -7.82 3.69
C ILE A 47 6.09 -8.88 4.60
N ASP A 48 5.29 -9.88 4.96
CA ASP A 48 5.79 -11.07 5.64
C ASP A 48 6.40 -12.02 4.60
N THR A 49 7.72 -12.21 4.67
CA THR A 49 8.46 -13.04 3.72
C THR A 49 8.08 -14.52 3.81
N ALA A 50 7.60 -15.02 4.95
CA ALA A 50 7.16 -16.41 5.11
C ALA A 50 5.80 -16.67 4.42
N ILE A 51 4.95 -15.64 4.34
CA ILE A 51 3.71 -15.70 3.55
C ILE A 51 4.03 -15.50 2.06
N TYR A 52 4.99 -14.61 1.78
CA TYR A 52 5.36 -14.23 0.43
C TYR A 52 6.08 -15.33 -0.36
N THR A 53 6.75 -16.31 0.28
CA THR A 53 7.33 -17.45 -0.44
C THR A 53 6.31 -18.25 -1.26
N ASN A 54 5.01 -18.13 -0.94
CA ASN A 54 3.91 -18.74 -1.68
C ASN A 54 3.17 -17.72 -2.58
N SER A 55 3.69 -16.50 -2.73
CA SER A 55 3.17 -15.48 -3.65
C SER A 55 3.95 -15.50 -4.96
N SER A 56 3.26 -15.45 -6.09
CA SER A 56 3.88 -15.43 -7.42
C SER A 56 4.34 -14.04 -7.86
N THR A 57 4.06 -13.00 -7.08
CA THR A 57 4.12 -11.62 -7.60
C THR A 57 5.39 -10.90 -7.15
N PRO A 58 6.36 -10.66 -8.06
CA PRO A 58 7.68 -10.15 -7.71
C PRO A 58 7.64 -8.67 -7.28
N PHE A 59 8.55 -8.29 -6.40
CA PHE A 59 8.93 -6.91 -6.15
C PHE A 59 10.45 -6.80 -6.11
N ALA A 60 10.98 -5.60 -6.38
CA ALA A 60 12.41 -5.37 -6.41
C ALA A 60 12.80 -4.06 -5.73
N GLU A 61 13.92 -4.07 -5.02
CA GLU A 61 14.59 -2.84 -4.62
C GLU A 61 15.29 -2.24 -5.84
N VAL A 62 14.89 -1.03 -6.21
CA VAL A 62 15.39 -0.34 -7.41
C VAL A 62 16.28 0.86 -7.08
N SER A 63 16.66 1.03 -5.81
CA SER A 63 17.50 2.14 -5.34
C SER A 63 18.86 2.28 -6.07
N LYS A 64 19.35 1.24 -6.74
CA LYS A 64 20.61 1.32 -7.51
C LYS A 64 20.45 1.71 -8.98
N VAL A 65 19.22 1.65 -9.50
CA VAL A 65 18.92 1.88 -10.93
C VAL A 65 17.89 2.98 -11.16
N GLY A 66 17.10 3.32 -10.14
CA GLY A 66 16.10 4.38 -10.17
C GLY A 66 16.69 5.79 -10.21
N TYR A 67 15.89 6.75 -10.64
CA TYR A 67 16.31 8.15 -10.81
C TYR A 67 16.79 8.77 -9.49
N TYR A 68 16.05 8.53 -8.41
CA TYR A 68 16.34 9.06 -7.06
C TYR A 68 17.37 8.24 -6.28
N LYS A 69 17.85 7.13 -6.86
CA LYS A 69 18.85 6.25 -6.29
C LYS A 69 18.52 5.85 -4.84
N ASP A 70 19.50 5.94 -3.94
CA ASP A 70 19.38 5.59 -2.53
C ASP A 70 18.58 6.60 -1.70
N GLN A 71 18.11 7.71 -2.29
CA GLN A 71 17.36 8.74 -1.55
C GLN A 71 15.95 8.29 -1.20
N GLU A 72 15.33 7.47 -2.06
CA GLU A 72 13.94 7.03 -1.89
C GLU A 72 13.79 5.65 -1.27
N GLU A 73 14.87 4.88 -1.14
CA GLU A 73 14.80 3.48 -0.70
C GLU A 73 13.68 2.70 -1.44
N GLU A 74 13.60 2.94 -2.75
CA GLU A 74 12.46 2.54 -3.57
C GLU A 74 12.34 1.02 -3.70
N ILE A 75 11.15 0.50 -3.40
CA ILE A 75 10.70 -0.85 -3.72
C ILE A 75 9.61 -0.74 -4.79
N LEU A 76 9.85 -1.36 -5.94
CA LEU A 76 8.92 -1.43 -7.05
C LEU A 76 8.18 -2.78 -7.03
N PHE A 77 6.87 -2.73 -6.83
CA PHE A 77 6.00 -3.89 -7.04
C PHE A 77 5.53 -3.92 -8.49
N THR A 78 5.27 -5.12 -9.00
CA THR A 78 4.66 -5.30 -10.32
C THR A 78 3.17 -4.92 -10.32
N THR A 79 2.34 -5.63 -11.08
CA THR A 79 0.91 -5.33 -11.19
C THR A 79 0.11 -6.49 -10.60
N HIS A 80 -1.15 -6.23 -10.27
CA HIS A 80 -2.10 -7.23 -9.79
C HIS A 80 -1.75 -7.83 -8.41
N GLU A 81 -0.93 -7.14 -7.61
CA GLU A 81 -0.75 -7.45 -6.20
C GLU A 81 -2.05 -7.22 -5.44
N ILE A 82 -2.43 -8.22 -4.64
CA ILE A 82 -3.61 -8.17 -3.79
C ILE A 82 -3.16 -8.02 -2.35
N PHE A 83 -3.78 -7.05 -1.67
CA PHE A 83 -3.56 -6.74 -0.27
C PHE A 83 -4.86 -6.84 0.50
N ARG A 84 -4.77 -7.31 1.75
CA ARG A 84 -5.88 -7.22 2.71
C ARG A 84 -5.75 -5.91 3.48
N ILE A 85 -6.87 -5.21 3.64
CA ILE A 85 -6.94 -3.98 4.43
C ILE A 85 -7.09 -4.37 5.91
N ASP A 86 -6.03 -4.25 6.68
CA ASP A 86 -6.06 -4.57 8.11
C ASP A 86 -6.67 -3.45 8.93
N ARG A 87 -6.34 -2.21 8.56
CA ARG A 87 -6.70 -1.04 9.33
C ARG A 87 -6.72 0.22 8.48
N VAL A 88 -7.61 1.12 8.84
CA VAL A 88 -7.73 2.45 8.24
C VAL A 88 -7.89 3.42 9.39
N GLU A 89 -6.86 4.23 9.62
CA GLU A 89 -6.77 5.15 10.75
C GLU A 89 -6.52 6.55 10.25
N ARG A 90 -6.97 7.53 11.03
CA ARG A 90 -6.65 8.92 10.75
C ARG A 90 -5.27 9.23 11.31
N ILE A 91 -4.42 9.88 10.51
CA ILE A 91 -3.17 10.46 11.00
C ILE A 91 -3.55 11.76 11.70
N HIS A 92 -3.21 11.87 12.99
CA HIS A 92 -3.40 13.09 13.74
C HIS A 92 -2.44 14.15 13.23
N ASP A 93 -2.99 15.09 12.47
CA ASP A 93 -2.27 16.25 11.98
C ASP A 93 -2.95 17.52 12.49
N ASN A 94 -2.14 18.43 13.04
CA ASN A 94 -2.63 19.67 13.65
C ASN A 94 -3.23 20.65 12.62
N GLN A 95 -2.97 20.45 11.33
CA GLN A 95 -3.39 21.36 10.25
C GLN A 95 -4.59 20.83 9.45
N CYS A 96 -4.87 19.53 9.46
CA CYS A 96 -5.91 18.95 8.63
C CYS A 96 -6.46 17.60 9.12
N ASP A 97 -7.76 17.40 8.93
CA ASP A 97 -8.49 16.20 9.34
C ASP A 97 -8.62 15.13 8.26
N ARG A 98 -8.00 15.35 7.09
CA ARG A 98 -8.20 14.56 5.85
C ARG A 98 -7.02 13.69 5.48
N LEU A 99 -6.20 13.30 6.45
CA LEU A 99 -5.02 12.46 6.26
C LEU A 99 -5.21 11.11 6.95
N TYR A 100 -5.01 10.02 6.21
CA TYR A 100 -5.29 8.66 6.69
C TYR A 100 -4.10 7.73 6.43
N GLU A 101 -3.88 6.80 7.35
CA GLU A 101 -2.99 5.67 7.19
C GLU A 101 -3.82 4.41 6.92
N VAL A 102 -3.41 3.64 5.92
CA VAL A 102 -4.05 2.39 5.53
C VAL A 102 -3.02 1.29 5.66
N THR A 103 -3.19 0.44 6.67
CA THR A 103 -2.33 -0.73 6.87
C THR A 103 -2.81 -1.88 5.98
N LEU A 104 -1.88 -2.42 5.21
CA LEU A 104 -2.08 -3.47 4.23
C LEU A 104 -1.17 -4.66 4.52
N THR A 105 -1.68 -5.87 4.40
CA THR A 105 -0.88 -7.10 4.41
C THR A 105 -1.01 -7.81 3.06
N ILE A 106 0.12 -8.27 2.52
CA ILE A 106 0.14 -9.02 1.26
C ILE A 106 -0.62 -10.35 1.41
N VAL A 107 -1.39 -10.69 0.38
CA VAL A 107 -2.18 -11.92 0.33
C VAL A 107 -1.44 -12.91 -0.57
N GLY A 108 -0.94 -14.03 -0.03
CA GLY A 108 -0.27 -15.08 -0.82
C GLY A 108 -1.22 -15.85 -1.74
N ASN A 109 -0.70 -16.74 -2.60
CA ASN A 109 -1.55 -17.46 -3.57
C ASN A 109 -2.42 -18.57 -2.96
N ASP A 110 -2.14 -19.05 -1.75
CA ASP A 110 -2.88 -20.18 -1.13
C ASP A 110 -4.28 -19.81 -0.61
N ASN A 111 -4.81 -18.66 -0.99
CA ASN A 111 -5.97 -18.10 -0.33
C ASN A 111 -7.29 -18.68 -0.85
N HIS A 112 -7.85 -19.60 -0.08
CA HIS A 112 -9.29 -19.89 -0.02
C HIS A 112 -10.18 -18.62 -0.04
N GLU A 113 -9.67 -17.47 0.38
CA GLU A 113 -10.35 -16.16 0.31
C GLU A 113 -10.57 -15.65 -1.13
N LEU A 114 -9.64 -15.87 -2.08
CA LEU A 114 -9.84 -15.51 -3.49
C LEU A 114 -10.97 -16.35 -4.10
N ASN A 115 -11.02 -17.64 -3.75
CA ASN A 115 -12.11 -18.54 -4.17
C ASN A 115 -13.46 -18.12 -3.60
N THR A 116 -13.49 -17.52 -2.42
CA THR A 116 -14.73 -17.01 -1.81
C THR A 116 -15.23 -15.76 -2.53
N LEU A 117 -14.32 -14.94 -3.07
CA LEU A 117 -14.64 -13.74 -3.83
C LEU A 117 -15.19 -14.06 -5.23
N THR A 118 -14.61 -15.05 -5.91
CA THR A 118 -15.09 -15.50 -7.23
C THR A 118 -16.35 -16.34 -7.16
N ALA A 119 -16.65 -16.98 -6.03
CA ALA A 119 -17.88 -17.75 -5.84
C ALA A 119 -19.17 -16.92 -5.77
N HIS A 120 -19.07 -15.58 -5.70
CA HIS A 120 -20.21 -14.65 -5.67
C HIS A 120 -20.39 -13.88 -7.00
N ILE A 121 -19.71 -14.30 -8.07
CA ILE A 121 -19.89 -13.84 -9.45
C ILE A 121 -20.62 -14.95 -10.22
#